data_AF-A0A7V5J3F4-F1
#
_entry.id   AF-A0A7V5J3F4-F1
#
_cell.length_a   1.000
_cell.length_b   1.000
_cell.length_c   1.000
_cell.angle_alpha   90.00
_cell.angle_beta   90.00
_cell.angle_gamma   90.00
#
_symmetry.space_group_name_H-M   'P 1'
#
loop_
_entity.id
_entity.type
_entity.pdbx_description
1 polymer ?
#
loop_
_entity_poly.entity_id
_entity_poly.type
_entity_poly.pdbx_seq_one_letter_code
_entity_poly.pdbx_strand_id
1 'polypeptide(L)'
;MSFIFLRMTIMKYLIFFLYLFFSLSALHAECPKKPQFWQTQIDQASTLEAFFINNYECQPEFYSVLDKAQKLYFDTVVYPSHLTKTQYQNRWLTMAVGTDTEFFKRFSFFNNYFKTHKNSITEKQMECFQTQKGFKAYVSEGEFYQELAQRNMTNDVSYLYPLIRWAYVNNGIDMTLSRERVNKAEQLFGIKRGKVGDREQFARFLALYDGEYQSVAHELSERINITTMDAYKLLVIITYLESRGNIFAVSRTGAFGPMQSTLHFYMMYGEPNNPFDPKASLVKLANKFVHYHRQGDTLDASVVAYKSGSLDKCINGVGHNSADCKYYYDYKNYMSRMHGMHDKSEISRYMTGKSYFFPELARLKRVRNQKGLTHYEPYQYALLKGGVLSERAKNSLYLSGGVFKSLGKMKRSEIYKLQDIYGANKIGVVSDKKVCW
;
A
#
# COMPACT_ATOMS: atom_id res chain seq x y z
N MET A 1 60.72 -42.48 -10.38
CA MET A 1 59.96 -42.87 -9.17
C MET A 1 59.07 -41.70 -8.68
N SER A 2 58.33 -41.02 -9.57
CA SER A 2 57.75 -39.69 -9.25
C SER A 2 56.29 -39.46 -9.66
N PHE A 3 55.61 -40.42 -10.30
CA PHE A 3 54.19 -40.27 -10.70
C PHE A 3 53.21 -40.97 -9.75
N ILE A 4 53.61 -42.08 -9.12
CA ILE A 4 52.76 -42.84 -8.19
C ILE A 4 52.56 -42.06 -6.88
N PHE A 5 53.64 -41.45 -6.37
CA PHE A 5 53.57 -40.61 -5.18
C PHE A 5 52.66 -39.40 -5.37
N LEU A 6 52.74 -38.71 -6.52
CA LEU A 6 51.89 -37.55 -6.80
C LEU A 6 50.40 -37.92 -6.86
N ARG A 7 50.07 -39.07 -7.47
CA ARG A 7 48.68 -39.58 -7.53
C ARG A 7 48.11 -39.89 -6.14
N MET A 8 48.89 -40.52 -5.26
CA MET A 8 48.45 -40.83 -3.90
C MET A 8 48.23 -39.58 -3.07
N THR A 9 49.07 -38.55 -3.23
CA THR A 9 48.91 -37.29 -2.50
C THR A 9 47.67 -36.53 -2.97
N ILE A 10 47.43 -36.45 -4.30
CA ILE A 10 46.23 -35.80 -4.85
C ILE A 10 44.96 -36.53 -4.39
N MET A 11 44.95 -37.87 -4.38
CA MET A 11 43.79 -38.64 -3.94
C MET A 11 43.49 -38.43 -2.44
N LYS A 12 44.52 -38.32 -1.59
CA LYS A 12 44.36 -37.98 -0.17
C LYS A 12 43.77 -36.59 0.03
N TYR A 13 44.23 -35.59 -0.72
CA TYR A 13 43.66 -34.25 -0.66
C TYR A 13 42.22 -34.21 -1.19
N LEU A 14 41.90 -34.98 -2.24
CA LEU A 14 40.54 -35.04 -2.77
C LEU A 14 39.56 -35.68 -1.78
N ILE A 15 39.98 -36.76 -1.11
CA ILE A 15 39.21 -37.40 -0.04
C ILE A 15 39.04 -36.45 1.15
N PHE A 16 40.11 -35.76 1.55
CA PHE A 16 40.05 -34.76 2.63
C PHE A 16 39.10 -33.60 2.28
N PHE A 17 39.17 -33.07 1.06
CA PHE A 17 38.25 -32.03 0.58
C PHE A 17 36.82 -32.52 0.46
N LEU A 18 36.57 -33.75 -0.02
CA LEU A 18 35.24 -34.36 -0.03
C LEU A 18 34.69 -34.55 1.39
N TYR A 19 35.54 -34.97 2.34
CA TYR A 19 35.16 -35.09 3.75
C TYR A 19 34.89 -33.74 4.39
N LEU A 20 35.68 -32.71 4.06
CA LEU A 20 35.43 -31.33 4.49
C LEU A 20 34.14 -30.80 3.88
N PHE A 21 33.88 -31.07 2.60
CA PHE A 21 32.66 -30.63 1.91
C PHE A 21 31.41 -31.34 2.45
N PHE A 22 31.51 -32.63 2.79
CA PHE A 22 30.45 -33.40 3.46
C PHE A 22 30.22 -32.95 4.91
N SER A 23 31.28 -32.58 5.65
CA SER A 23 31.14 -32.07 7.02
C SER A 23 30.67 -30.61 7.07
N LEU A 24 31.02 -29.77 6.08
CA LEU A 24 30.47 -28.43 5.90
C LEU A 24 29.01 -28.44 5.42
N SER A 25 28.58 -29.46 4.66
CA SER A 25 27.16 -29.63 4.33
C SER A 25 26.35 -30.24 5.48
N ALA A 26 26.97 -31.03 6.37
CA ALA A 26 26.40 -31.51 7.63
C ALA A 26 26.33 -30.43 8.75
N LEU A 27 26.93 -29.25 8.53
CA LEU A 27 26.71 -28.05 9.35
C LEU A 27 25.43 -27.29 8.98
N HIS A 28 24.47 -27.94 8.32
CA HIS A 28 23.06 -27.57 8.50
C HIS A 28 22.71 -27.95 9.94
N ALA A 29 22.78 -26.97 10.84
CA ALA A 29 22.37 -27.15 12.23
C ALA A 29 21.03 -27.87 12.28
N GLU A 30 20.99 -29.09 12.83
CA GLU A 30 19.74 -29.81 13.04
C GLU A 30 18.80 -28.89 13.83
N CYS A 31 17.62 -28.64 13.26
CA CYS A 31 16.62 -27.80 13.88
C CYS A 31 16.21 -28.41 15.24
N PRO A 32 16.34 -27.67 16.36
CA PRO A 32 16.03 -28.23 17.67
C PRO A 32 14.58 -28.69 17.75
N LYS A 33 14.33 -29.89 18.27
CA LYS A 33 12.96 -30.42 18.44
C LYS A 33 12.33 -30.06 19.78
N LYS A 34 13.05 -29.33 20.65
CA LYS A 34 12.61 -29.01 22.01
C LYS A 34 11.71 -27.76 21.99
N PRO A 35 10.46 -27.84 22.48
CA PRO A 35 9.57 -26.68 22.50
C PRO A 35 10.11 -25.48 23.27
N GLN A 36 10.79 -25.72 24.39
CA GLN A 36 11.37 -24.66 25.21
C GLN A 36 12.46 -23.89 24.47
N PHE A 37 13.20 -24.54 23.56
CA PHE A 37 14.22 -23.88 22.76
C PHE A 37 13.58 -22.81 21.87
N TRP A 38 12.54 -23.19 21.12
CA TRP A 38 11.86 -22.27 20.22
C TRP A 38 11.14 -21.16 20.93
N GLN A 39 10.47 -21.45 22.05
CA GLN A 39 9.84 -20.40 22.87
C GLN A 39 10.89 -19.39 23.35
N THR A 40 12.06 -19.86 23.80
CA THR A 40 13.18 -18.98 24.18
C THR A 40 13.65 -18.12 23.00
N GLN A 41 13.79 -18.69 21.81
CA GLN A 41 14.19 -17.93 20.61
C GLN A 41 13.14 -16.87 20.21
N ILE A 42 11.85 -17.19 20.33
CA ILE A 42 10.76 -16.25 20.09
C ILE A 42 10.81 -15.10 21.10
N ASP A 43 11.02 -15.41 22.38
CA ASP A 43 11.03 -14.42 23.45
C ASP A 43 12.25 -13.48 23.39
N GLN A 44 13.38 -13.99 22.92
CA GLN A 44 14.62 -13.24 22.71
C GLN A 44 14.62 -12.41 21.41
N ALA A 45 13.80 -12.76 20.43
CA ALA A 45 13.73 -12.02 19.18
C ALA A 45 13.16 -10.61 19.41
N SER A 46 13.71 -9.64 18.68
CA SER A 46 13.23 -8.26 18.71
C SER A 46 11.78 -8.14 18.23
N THR A 47 11.39 -8.97 17.26
CA THR A 47 10.09 -9.00 16.60
C THR A 47 9.80 -10.42 16.09
N LEU A 48 8.52 -10.75 15.89
CA LEU A 48 8.13 -12.03 15.30
C LEU A 48 8.62 -12.17 13.85
N GLU A 49 8.63 -11.07 13.10
CA GLU A 49 9.16 -11.03 11.73
C GLU A 49 10.65 -11.40 11.69
N ALA A 50 11.45 -10.82 12.58
CA ALA A 50 12.87 -11.15 12.69
C ALA A 50 13.08 -12.62 13.11
N PHE A 51 12.29 -13.13 14.06
CA PHE A 51 12.33 -14.54 14.45
C PHE A 51 12.09 -15.47 13.25
N PHE A 52 11.01 -15.25 12.50
CA PHE A 52 10.64 -16.10 11.36
C PHE A 52 11.66 -16.03 10.22
N ILE A 53 12.25 -14.85 9.96
CA ILE A 53 13.31 -14.70 8.94
C ILE A 53 14.57 -15.46 9.35
N ASN A 54 15.00 -15.32 10.61
CA ASN A 54 16.25 -15.91 11.10
C ASN A 54 16.16 -17.43 11.23
N ASN A 55 14.97 -17.98 11.46
CA ASN A 55 14.75 -19.41 11.70
C ASN A 55 14.03 -20.10 10.53
N TYR A 56 13.97 -19.49 9.34
CA TYR A 56 13.21 -19.98 8.19
C TYR A 56 13.40 -21.48 7.90
N GLU A 57 14.62 -21.99 7.97
CA GLU A 57 14.93 -23.40 7.64
C GLU A 57 14.30 -24.40 8.64
N CYS A 58 13.96 -23.94 9.84
CA CYS A 58 13.39 -24.73 10.92
C CYS A 58 11.89 -24.52 11.11
N GLN A 59 11.21 -24.10 10.04
CA GLN A 59 9.76 -23.90 10.02
C GLN A 59 8.97 -25.09 10.56
N PRO A 60 9.20 -26.34 10.11
CA PRO A 60 8.45 -27.49 10.61
C PRO A 60 8.56 -27.65 12.13
N GLU A 61 9.75 -27.41 12.69
CA GLU A 61 10.03 -27.60 14.11
C GLU A 61 9.39 -26.51 14.96
N PHE A 62 9.61 -25.24 14.65
CA PHE A 62 9.03 -24.16 15.46
C PHE A 62 7.52 -24.04 15.27
N TYR A 63 6.98 -24.40 14.11
CA TYR A 63 5.54 -24.27 13.83
C TYR A 63 4.68 -25.12 14.77
N SER A 64 5.21 -26.26 15.21
CA SER A 64 4.53 -27.16 16.16
C SER A 64 4.34 -26.55 17.55
N VAL A 65 5.08 -25.49 17.88
CA VAL A 65 5.09 -24.89 19.22
C VAL A 65 4.63 -23.44 19.22
N LEU A 66 4.31 -22.88 18.05
CA LEU A 66 3.70 -21.56 17.96
C LEU A 66 2.40 -21.56 18.74
N ASP A 67 2.23 -20.54 19.58
CA ASP A 67 0.94 -20.31 20.19
C ASP A 67 -0.10 -19.96 19.10
N LYS A 68 -1.38 -19.97 19.50
CA LYS A 68 -2.50 -19.72 18.60
C LYS A 68 -2.40 -18.36 17.88
N ALA A 69 -1.92 -17.31 18.56
CA ALA A 69 -1.82 -15.97 18.02
C ALA A 69 -0.64 -15.85 17.02
N GLN A 70 0.50 -16.43 17.36
CA GLN A 70 1.69 -16.49 16.49
C GLN A 70 1.40 -17.29 15.22
N LYS A 71 0.73 -18.44 15.36
CA LYS A 71 0.30 -19.27 14.24
C LYS A 71 -0.67 -18.51 13.32
N LEU A 72 -1.65 -17.81 13.91
CA LEU A 72 -2.58 -16.96 13.15
C LEU A 72 -1.83 -15.89 12.35
N TYR A 73 -0.88 -15.21 12.97
CA TYR A 73 -0.03 -14.21 12.33
C TYR A 73 0.76 -14.81 11.16
N PHE A 74 1.46 -15.92 11.41
CA PHE A 74 2.25 -16.63 10.39
C PHE A 74 1.38 -17.00 9.19
N ASP A 75 0.29 -17.74 9.44
CA ASP A 75 -0.62 -18.23 8.40
C ASP A 75 -1.24 -17.09 7.57
N THR A 76 -1.49 -15.94 8.20
CA THR A 76 -2.06 -14.76 7.52
C THR A 76 -1.05 -14.11 6.57
N VAL A 77 0.20 -13.92 7.00
CA VAL A 77 1.24 -13.22 6.22
C VAL A 77 1.74 -14.08 5.05
N VAL A 78 1.86 -15.39 5.26
CA VAL A 78 2.46 -16.29 4.27
C VAL A 78 1.50 -16.83 3.23
N TYR A 79 0.21 -16.54 3.36
CA TYR A 79 -0.80 -17.15 2.52
C TYR A 79 -0.53 -16.97 1.01
N PRO A 80 -0.51 -18.04 0.18
CA PRO A 80 -0.69 -19.46 0.53
C PRO A 80 0.62 -20.16 0.95
N SER A 81 0.52 -21.26 1.70
CA SER A 81 1.60 -21.96 2.43
C SER A 81 2.64 -22.73 1.59
N HIS A 82 2.86 -22.38 0.31
CA HIS A 82 3.78 -23.10 -0.59
C HIS A 82 4.68 -22.14 -1.38
N LEU A 83 5.32 -21.21 -0.68
CA LEU A 83 6.23 -20.23 -1.28
C LEU A 83 7.68 -20.72 -1.28
N THR A 84 8.52 -20.16 -2.14
CA THR A 84 9.97 -20.37 -2.04
C THR A 84 10.54 -19.59 -0.86
N LYS A 85 11.71 -20.00 -0.35
CA LYS A 85 12.43 -19.28 0.72
C LYS A 85 12.54 -17.79 0.49
N THR A 86 12.94 -17.40 -0.71
CA THR A 86 13.10 -15.99 -1.09
C THR A 86 11.76 -15.25 -1.06
N GLN A 87 10.68 -15.88 -1.51
CA GLN A 87 9.34 -15.27 -1.53
C GLN A 87 8.79 -15.06 -0.12
N TYR A 88 8.97 -16.08 0.71
CA TYR A 88 8.76 -16.03 2.14
C TYR A 88 9.50 -14.83 2.76
N GLN A 89 10.83 -14.79 2.65
CA GLN A 89 11.64 -13.69 3.16
C GLN A 89 11.17 -12.31 2.66
N ASN A 90 10.87 -12.16 1.38
CA ASN A 90 10.39 -10.89 0.81
C ASN A 90 9.07 -10.41 1.43
N ARG A 91 8.15 -11.33 1.73
CA ARG A 91 6.88 -10.98 2.39
C ARG A 91 7.09 -10.47 3.81
N TRP A 92 7.89 -11.17 4.62
CA TRP A 92 8.19 -10.70 5.97
C TRP A 92 9.02 -9.43 5.97
N LEU A 93 10.00 -9.30 5.07
CA LEU A 93 10.74 -8.06 4.90
C LEU A 93 9.80 -6.91 4.57
N THR A 94 8.82 -7.12 3.70
CA THR A 94 7.80 -6.11 3.37
C THR A 94 6.99 -5.68 4.60
N MET A 95 6.64 -6.64 5.48
CA MET A 95 5.93 -6.35 6.73
C MET A 95 6.81 -5.70 7.80
N ALA A 96 8.11 -5.97 7.79
CA ALA A 96 9.09 -5.43 8.74
C ALA A 96 9.60 -4.03 8.37
N VAL A 97 9.46 -3.60 7.11
CA VAL A 97 9.87 -2.26 6.67
C VAL A 97 9.00 -1.19 7.33
N GLY A 98 9.62 -0.40 8.21
CA GLY A 98 8.93 0.62 9.01
C GLY A 98 8.62 1.94 8.30
N THR A 99 9.17 2.19 7.10
CA THR A 99 8.93 3.44 6.36
C THR A 99 8.66 3.19 4.88
N ASP A 100 7.84 4.06 4.29
CA ASP A 100 7.48 3.95 2.88
C ASP A 100 8.69 4.21 1.96
N THR A 101 9.54 5.17 2.32
CA THR A 101 10.80 5.43 1.62
C THR A 101 11.67 4.18 1.52
N GLU A 102 11.84 3.44 2.61
CA GLU A 102 12.64 2.20 2.59
C GLU A 102 11.95 1.10 1.78
N PHE A 103 10.62 1.01 1.82
CA PHE A 103 9.87 0.05 0.99
C PHE A 103 10.15 0.27 -0.49
N PHE A 104 10.02 1.50 -0.98
CA PHE A 104 10.25 1.81 -2.38
C PHE A 104 11.73 1.77 -2.77
N LYS A 105 12.65 2.00 -1.84
CA LYS A 105 14.08 1.77 -2.09
C LYS A 105 14.35 0.27 -2.29
N ARG A 106 13.80 -0.58 -1.42
CA ARG A 106 13.96 -2.04 -1.47
C ARG A 106 13.26 -2.66 -2.68
N PHE A 107 12.06 -2.17 -3.00
CA PHE A 107 11.22 -2.65 -4.09
C PHE A 107 11.02 -1.55 -5.16
N SER A 108 12.14 -1.04 -5.68
CA SER A 108 12.18 0.09 -6.63
C SER A 108 11.36 -0.09 -7.90
N PHE A 109 11.00 -1.33 -8.25
CA PHE A 109 10.10 -1.57 -9.38
C PHE A 109 8.69 -0.97 -9.18
N PHE A 110 8.25 -0.75 -7.94
CA PHE A 110 7.00 -0.03 -7.67
C PHE A 110 7.09 1.46 -8.00
N ASN A 111 8.29 2.04 -7.99
CA ASN A 111 8.58 3.41 -8.40
C ASN A 111 9.45 3.46 -9.67
N ASN A 112 9.25 2.53 -10.60
CA ASN A 112 10.02 2.46 -11.85
C ASN A 112 9.75 3.61 -12.84
N TYR A 113 8.87 4.56 -12.51
CA TYR A 113 8.47 5.64 -13.43
C TYR A 113 9.68 6.43 -13.94
N PHE A 114 10.53 6.96 -13.05
CA PHE A 114 11.68 7.77 -13.47
C PHE A 114 12.71 6.99 -14.27
N LYS A 115 12.95 5.74 -13.89
CA LYS A 115 13.89 4.90 -14.62
C LYS A 115 13.46 4.74 -16.09
N THR A 116 12.17 4.57 -16.33
CA THR A 116 11.62 4.28 -17.67
C THR A 116 11.25 5.55 -18.45
N HIS A 117 10.87 6.63 -17.77
CA HIS A 117 10.24 7.80 -18.38
C HIS A 117 10.92 9.13 -18.05
N LYS A 118 12.15 9.13 -17.52
CA LYS A 118 12.91 10.36 -17.27
C LYS A 118 12.96 11.31 -18.49
N ASN A 119 13.06 10.77 -19.70
CA ASN A 119 13.14 11.54 -20.95
C ASN A 119 11.77 12.04 -21.45
N SER A 120 10.67 11.71 -20.76
CA SER A 120 9.31 12.20 -21.11
C SER A 120 8.91 13.45 -20.33
N ILE A 121 9.73 13.85 -19.37
CA ILE A 121 9.55 15.06 -18.59
C ILE A 121 10.09 16.20 -19.44
N THR A 122 9.31 17.26 -19.61
CA THR A 122 9.78 18.43 -20.37
C THR A 122 10.58 19.37 -19.48
N GLU A 123 11.48 20.15 -20.07
CA GLU A 123 12.23 21.20 -19.38
C GLU A 123 11.33 22.10 -18.52
N LYS A 124 10.20 22.56 -19.08
CA LYS A 124 9.22 23.37 -18.34
C LYS A 124 8.63 22.66 -17.11
N GLN A 125 8.39 21.36 -17.19
CA GLN A 125 7.89 20.57 -16.06
C GLN A 125 8.97 20.38 -15.00
N MET A 126 10.21 20.16 -15.45
CA MET A 126 11.37 20.05 -14.58
C MET A 126 11.64 21.37 -13.86
N GLU A 127 11.65 22.50 -14.58
CA GLU A 127 11.78 23.85 -14.03
C GLU A 127 10.71 24.12 -12.98
N CYS A 128 9.44 23.90 -13.31
CA CYS A 128 8.34 24.10 -12.38
C CYS A 128 8.48 23.24 -11.11
N PHE A 129 8.89 21.97 -11.26
CA PHE A 129 9.17 21.08 -10.13
C PHE A 129 10.32 21.61 -9.25
N GLN A 130 11.43 22.02 -9.86
CA GLN A 130 12.60 22.54 -9.16
C GLN A 130 12.27 23.84 -8.42
N THR A 131 11.55 24.78 -9.05
CA THR A 131 11.05 26.00 -8.39
C THR A 131 10.19 25.66 -7.18
N GLN A 132 9.27 24.70 -7.31
CA GLN A 132 8.43 24.25 -6.18
C GLN A 132 9.24 23.58 -5.05
N LYS A 133 10.41 23.02 -5.35
CA LYS A 133 11.36 22.48 -4.37
C LYS A 133 12.31 23.54 -3.79
N GLY A 134 12.19 24.80 -4.22
CA GLY A 134 12.98 25.92 -3.72
C GLY A 134 14.35 26.06 -4.39
N PHE A 135 14.53 25.50 -5.58
CA PHE A 135 15.74 25.73 -6.36
C PHE A 135 15.76 27.19 -6.82
N LYS A 136 16.92 27.85 -6.64
CA LYS A 136 17.10 29.26 -6.99
C LYS A 136 17.25 29.49 -8.50
N ALA A 137 17.79 28.49 -9.20
CA ALA A 137 17.98 28.50 -10.64
C ALA A 137 17.66 27.10 -11.18
N TYR A 138 17.24 27.05 -12.44
CA TYR A 138 17.03 25.80 -13.15
C TYR A 138 18.35 25.02 -13.29
N VAL A 139 18.30 23.74 -12.96
CA VAL A 139 19.35 22.74 -13.15
C VAL A 139 18.93 21.86 -14.32
N SER A 140 19.81 21.67 -15.30
CA SER A 140 19.47 20.86 -16.47
C SER A 140 19.06 19.45 -16.08
N GLU A 141 18.20 18.80 -16.88
CA GLU A 141 17.74 17.44 -16.59
C GLU A 141 18.90 16.46 -16.35
N GLY A 142 19.94 16.52 -17.18
CA GLY A 142 21.12 15.67 -17.06
C GLY A 142 21.84 15.83 -15.71
N GLU A 143 22.11 17.07 -15.32
CA GLU A 143 22.74 17.40 -14.03
C GLU A 143 21.83 16.98 -12.86
N PHE A 144 20.53 17.28 -12.94
CA PHE A 144 19.57 16.91 -11.92
C PHE A 144 19.53 15.39 -11.68
N TYR A 145 19.48 14.59 -12.75
CA TYR A 145 19.50 13.13 -12.61
C TYR A 145 20.84 12.59 -12.12
N GLN A 146 21.96 13.24 -12.48
CA GLN A 146 23.28 12.88 -11.95
C GLN A 146 23.37 13.16 -10.45
N GLU A 147 22.85 14.30 -9.98
CA GLU A 147 22.78 14.60 -8.55
C GLU A 147 21.91 13.59 -7.78
N LEU A 148 20.75 13.23 -8.33
CA LEU A 148 19.89 12.19 -7.74
C LEU A 148 20.64 10.87 -7.62
N ALA A 149 21.40 10.47 -8.64
CA ALA A 149 22.18 9.24 -8.62
C ALA A 149 23.30 9.31 -7.56
N GLN A 150 24.05 10.41 -7.52
CA GLN A 150 25.13 10.62 -6.53
C GLN A 150 24.62 10.56 -5.09
N ARG A 151 23.41 11.06 -4.84
CA ARG A 151 22.77 11.07 -3.52
C ARG A 151 21.95 9.81 -3.22
N ASN A 152 21.92 8.84 -4.13
CA ASN A 152 21.07 7.64 -4.04
C ASN A 152 19.57 7.97 -3.88
N MET A 153 19.11 9.06 -4.49
CA MET A 153 17.74 9.57 -4.44
C MET A 153 16.91 9.22 -5.68
N THR A 154 17.48 8.47 -6.64
CA THR A 154 16.81 8.10 -7.90
C THR A 154 15.47 7.37 -7.69
N ASN A 155 15.32 6.66 -6.57
CA ASN A 155 14.10 5.94 -6.20
C ASN A 155 13.37 6.56 -5.00
N ASP A 156 13.80 7.73 -4.51
CA ASP A 156 13.17 8.41 -3.37
C ASP A 156 11.80 8.95 -3.79
N VAL A 157 10.76 8.16 -3.52
CA VAL A 157 9.39 8.49 -3.92
C VAL A 157 8.90 9.73 -3.21
N SER A 158 9.30 9.96 -1.97
CA SER A 158 8.86 11.12 -1.19
C SER A 158 9.42 12.41 -1.78
N TYR A 159 10.71 12.40 -2.14
CA TYR A 159 11.33 13.54 -2.80
C TYR A 159 10.72 13.79 -4.18
N LEU A 160 10.58 12.74 -4.99
CA LEU A 160 10.14 12.82 -6.37
C LEU A 160 8.62 12.83 -6.55
N TYR A 161 7.87 12.69 -5.46
CA TYR A 161 6.41 12.53 -5.44
C TYR A 161 5.65 13.53 -6.34
N PRO A 162 5.92 14.85 -6.30
CA PRO A 162 5.20 15.80 -7.15
C PRO A 162 5.33 15.48 -8.63
N LEU A 163 6.52 15.07 -9.06
CA LEU A 163 6.85 14.79 -10.44
C LEU A 163 6.29 13.43 -10.90
N ILE A 164 6.35 12.40 -10.05
CA ILE A 164 5.67 11.11 -10.24
C ILE A 164 4.16 11.33 -10.44
N ARG A 165 3.58 12.07 -9.51
CA ARG A 165 2.14 12.32 -9.45
C ARG A 165 1.65 13.15 -10.63
N TRP A 166 2.45 14.11 -11.10
CA TRP A 166 2.16 14.89 -12.31
C TRP A 166 2.15 14.00 -13.55
N ALA A 167 3.19 13.17 -13.70
CA ALA A 167 3.34 12.26 -14.82
C ALA A 167 2.16 11.30 -14.97
N TYR A 168 1.72 10.71 -13.86
CA TYR A 168 0.56 9.82 -13.87
C TYR A 168 -0.73 10.48 -14.35
N VAL A 169 -0.91 11.78 -14.06
CA VAL A 169 -2.13 12.51 -14.41
C VAL A 169 -2.16 12.88 -15.89
N ASN A 170 -1.01 13.12 -16.51
CA ASN A 170 -0.95 13.72 -17.85
C ASN A 170 -0.51 12.77 -18.97
N ASN A 171 0.25 11.72 -18.65
CA ASN A 171 0.89 10.91 -19.70
C ASN A 171 0.22 9.55 -19.95
N GLY A 172 -0.74 9.12 -19.11
CA GLY A 172 -1.50 7.88 -19.32
C GLY A 172 -0.66 6.58 -19.30
N ILE A 173 0.58 6.63 -18.83
CA ILE A 173 1.57 5.53 -18.95
C ILE A 173 1.34 4.39 -17.92
N ASP A 174 0.28 4.47 -17.12
CA ASP A 174 0.09 3.59 -15.97
C ASP A 174 -0.06 2.11 -16.34
N MET A 175 -0.64 1.79 -17.51
CA MET A 175 -0.89 0.40 -17.90
C MET A 175 0.38 -0.41 -18.22
N THR A 176 1.37 0.19 -18.88
CA THR A 176 2.63 -0.50 -19.21
C THR A 176 3.44 -0.76 -17.94
N LEU A 177 3.58 0.26 -17.09
CA LEU A 177 4.28 0.14 -15.81
C LEU A 177 3.57 -0.84 -14.87
N SER A 178 2.24 -0.87 -14.91
CA SER A 178 1.43 -1.81 -14.13
C SER A 178 1.73 -3.26 -14.49
N ARG A 179 1.87 -3.61 -15.77
CA ARG A 179 2.23 -4.98 -16.16
C ARG A 179 3.60 -5.40 -15.62
N GLU A 180 4.60 -4.53 -15.72
CA GLU A 180 5.93 -4.81 -15.16
C GLU A 180 5.88 -5.02 -13.65
N ARG A 181 5.16 -4.15 -12.93
CA ARG A 181 4.98 -4.26 -11.48
C ARG A 181 4.28 -5.54 -11.08
N VAL A 182 3.21 -5.91 -11.78
CA VAL A 182 2.49 -7.16 -11.55
C VAL A 182 3.42 -8.35 -11.74
N ASN A 183 4.15 -8.42 -12.86
CA ASN A 183 5.07 -9.53 -13.13
C ASN A 183 6.15 -9.66 -12.05
N LYS A 184 6.77 -8.54 -11.64
CA LYS A 184 7.80 -8.54 -10.60
C LYS A 184 7.25 -8.87 -9.22
N ALA A 185 6.06 -8.36 -8.88
CA ALA A 185 5.41 -8.68 -7.62
C ALA A 185 5.03 -10.17 -7.52
N GLU A 186 4.51 -10.78 -8.59
CA GLU A 186 4.26 -12.23 -8.62
C GLU A 186 5.52 -13.04 -8.35
N GLN A 187 6.63 -12.71 -9.03
CA GLN A 187 7.89 -13.41 -8.85
C GLN A 187 8.44 -13.24 -7.43
N LEU A 188 8.47 -12.01 -6.92
CA LEU A 188 9.06 -11.67 -5.63
C LEU A 188 8.26 -12.17 -4.44
N PHE A 189 6.92 -12.19 -4.52
CA PHE A 189 6.05 -12.57 -3.40
C PHE A 189 5.41 -13.95 -3.58
N GLY A 190 5.63 -14.64 -4.71
CA GLY A 190 5.07 -15.98 -4.95
C GLY A 190 3.55 -16.01 -5.03
N ILE A 191 2.97 -14.90 -5.46
CA ILE A 191 1.52 -14.75 -5.64
C ILE A 191 1.15 -14.97 -7.11
N LYS A 192 -0.09 -15.38 -7.35
CA LYS A 192 -0.67 -15.42 -8.70
C LYS A 192 -1.64 -14.25 -8.87
N ARG A 193 -1.50 -13.47 -9.93
CA ARG A 193 -2.36 -12.32 -10.22
C ARG A 193 -3.82 -12.74 -10.38
N GLY A 194 -4.72 -11.93 -9.83
CA GLY A 194 -6.14 -12.21 -9.76
C GLY A 194 -6.52 -13.28 -8.74
N LYS A 195 -5.59 -13.79 -7.92
CA LYS A 195 -5.93 -14.67 -6.79
C LYS A 195 -6.11 -13.85 -5.52
N VAL A 196 -7.27 -14.03 -4.93
CA VAL A 196 -7.67 -13.48 -3.62
C VAL A 196 -7.59 -14.57 -2.56
N GLY A 197 -7.71 -14.19 -1.29
CA GLY A 197 -7.81 -15.13 -0.18
C GLY A 197 -9.09 -15.97 -0.21
N ASP A 198 -9.09 -17.04 0.57
CA ASP A 198 -10.31 -17.77 0.91
C ASP A 198 -10.98 -17.20 2.18
N ARG A 199 -12.11 -17.79 2.56
CA ARG A 199 -12.86 -17.35 3.75
C ARG A 199 -12.06 -17.48 5.04
N GLU A 200 -11.23 -18.52 5.15
CA GLU A 200 -10.42 -18.73 6.33
C GLU A 200 -9.31 -17.70 6.43
N GLN A 201 -8.58 -17.45 5.33
CA GLN A 201 -7.62 -16.36 5.25
C GLN A 201 -8.25 -15.02 5.63
N PHE A 202 -9.46 -14.73 5.14
CA PHE A 202 -10.13 -13.49 5.49
C PHE A 202 -10.47 -13.39 6.99
N ALA A 203 -10.94 -14.48 7.60
CA ALA A 203 -11.26 -14.51 9.02
C ALA A 203 -10.02 -14.27 9.90
N ARG A 204 -8.88 -14.86 9.53
CA ARG A 204 -7.58 -14.66 10.20
C ARG A 204 -7.11 -13.21 10.05
N PHE A 205 -7.21 -12.68 8.82
CA PHE A 205 -6.84 -11.31 8.50
C PHE A 205 -7.64 -10.28 9.31
N LEU A 206 -8.97 -10.44 9.42
CA LEU A 206 -9.83 -9.53 10.19
C LEU A 206 -9.45 -9.51 11.67
N ALA A 207 -9.20 -10.67 12.26
CA ALA A 207 -8.81 -10.76 13.66
C ALA A 207 -7.42 -10.15 13.90
N LEU A 208 -6.48 -10.39 12.98
CA LEU A 208 -5.11 -9.92 13.14
C LEU A 208 -4.97 -8.41 13.05
N TYR A 209 -5.75 -7.79 12.16
CA TYR A 209 -5.70 -6.35 11.89
C TYR A 209 -6.88 -5.57 12.47
N ASP A 210 -7.58 -6.13 13.47
CA ASP A 210 -8.77 -5.48 14.04
C ASP A 210 -8.49 -4.08 14.59
N GLY A 211 -7.35 -3.89 15.26
CA GLY A 211 -6.96 -2.59 15.79
C GLY A 211 -6.81 -1.54 14.70
N GLU A 212 -6.24 -1.92 13.56
CA GLU A 212 -6.07 -1.09 12.37
C GLU A 212 -7.43 -0.73 11.75
N TYR A 213 -8.35 -1.70 11.63
CA TYR A 213 -9.72 -1.45 11.17
C TYR A 213 -10.49 -0.54 12.11
N GLN A 214 -10.44 -0.79 13.42
CA GLN A 214 -11.12 0.01 14.43
C GLN A 214 -10.64 1.47 14.38
N SER A 215 -9.32 1.66 14.33
CA SER A 215 -8.70 2.98 14.24
C SER A 215 -9.17 3.72 13.00
N VAL A 216 -9.10 3.10 11.81
CA VAL A 216 -9.49 3.77 10.56
C VAL A 216 -11.01 3.96 10.48
N ALA A 217 -11.81 3.03 11.00
CA ALA A 217 -13.26 3.14 11.02
C ALA A 217 -13.72 4.31 11.89
N HIS A 218 -13.10 4.52 13.05
CA HIS A 218 -13.41 5.65 13.93
C HIS A 218 -13.09 6.98 13.24
N GLU A 219 -11.93 7.08 12.59
CA GLU A 219 -11.55 8.31 11.91
C GLU A 219 -12.37 8.58 10.64
N LEU A 220 -12.78 7.52 9.94
CA LEU A 220 -13.68 7.64 8.79
C LEU A 220 -15.07 8.08 9.24
N SER A 221 -15.60 7.50 10.32
CA SER A 221 -16.96 7.75 10.80
C SER A 221 -17.20 9.22 11.14
N GLU A 222 -16.22 9.86 11.78
CA GLU A 222 -16.24 11.30 12.06
C GLU A 222 -16.24 12.16 10.79
N ARG A 223 -15.51 11.74 9.75
CA ARG A 223 -15.30 12.54 8.53
C ARG A 223 -16.46 12.48 7.54
N ILE A 224 -17.26 11.42 7.58
CA ILE A 224 -18.42 11.23 6.69
C ILE A 224 -19.74 11.06 7.47
N ASN A 225 -19.74 11.37 8.77
CA ASN A 225 -20.91 11.39 9.65
C ASN A 225 -21.75 10.10 9.62
N ILE A 226 -21.10 8.96 9.84
CA ILE A 226 -21.76 7.65 10.02
C ILE A 226 -21.36 7.04 11.36
N THR A 227 -21.96 5.91 11.76
CA THR A 227 -21.50 5.21 12.97
C THR A 227 -20.15 4.55 12.74
N THR A 228 -19.32 4.45 13.78
CA THR A 228 -18.04 3.72 13.71
C THR A 228 -18.22 2.26 13.27
N MET A 229 -19.34 1.63 13.67
CA MET A 229 -19.64 0.26 13.26
C MET A 229 -20.00 0.16 11.78
N ASP A 230 -20.73 1.12 11.22
CA ASP A 230 -21.02 1.15 9.78
C ASP A 230 -19.76 1.43 8.96
N ALA A 231 -18.88 2.31 9.45
CA ALA A 231 -17.56 2.50 8.87
C ALA A 231 -16.72 1.20 8.91
N TYR A 232 -16.76 0.46 10.02
CA TYR A 232 -16.08 -0.83 10.14
C TYR A 232 -16.64 -1.84 9.14
N LYS A 233 -17.97 -2.01 9.07
CA LYS A 233 -18.64 -2.89 8.10
C LYS A 233 -18.26 -2.53 6.67
N LEU A 234 -18.30 -1.25 6.32
CA LEU A 234 -17.87 -0.75 5.01
C LEU A 234 -16.45 -1.22 4.68
N LEU A 235 -15.48 -0.95 5.56
CA LEU A 235 -14.09 -1.35 5.33
C LEU A 235 -13.97 -2.86 5.17
N VAL A 236 -14.63 -3.66 6.03
CA VAL A 236 -14.62 -5.13 5.96
C VAL A 236 -15.20 -5.64 4.64
N ILE A 237 -16.34 -5.11 4.20
CA ILE A 237 -16.99 -5.53 2.94
C ILE A 237 -16.08 -5.23 1.75
N ILE A 238 -15.51 -4.03 1.69
CA ILE A 238 -14.61 -3.64 0.59
C ILE A 238 -13.41 -4.59 0.54
N THR A 239 -12.78 -4.90 1.66
CA THR A 239 -11.67 -5.86 1.71
C THR A 239 -12.06 -7.26 1.26
N TYR A 240 -13.26 -7.71 1.65
CA TYR A 240 -13.78 -8.99 1.20
C TYR A 240 -14.00 -9.04 -0.30
N LEU A 241 -14.56 -7.98 -0.89
CA LEU A 241 -14.80 -7.91 -2.33
C LEU A 241 -13.51 -7.78 -3.14
N GLU A 242 -12.49 -7.12 -2.58
CA GLU A 242 -11.23 -6.85 -3.28
C GLU A 242 -10.19 -7.96 -3.13
N SER A 243 -9.86 -8.39 -1.91
CA SER A 243 -8.71 -9.28 -1.67
C SER A 243 -9.00 -10.50 -0.79
N ARG A 244 -10.14 -10.52 -0.09
CA ARG A 244 -10.46 -11.54 0.92
C ARG A 244 -9.31 -11.78 1.90
N GLY A 245 -8.66 -10.70 2.34
CA GLY A 245 -7.59 -10.76 3.34
C GLY A 245 -6.26 -11.32 2.85
N ASN A 246 -6.07 -11.50 1.53
CA ASN A 246 -4.73 -11.72 1.00
C ASN A 246 -3.96 -10.39 0.98
N ILE A 247 -3.06 -10.21 1.96
CA ILE A 247 -2.22 -9.00 2.10
C ILE A 247 -1.48 -8.69 0.80
N PHE A 248 -0.93 -9.73 0.17
CA PHE A 248 -0.12 -9.60 -1.05
C PHE A 248 -0.97 -9.77 -2.31
N ALA A 249 -2.28 -9.56 -2.26
CA ALA A 249 -3.12 -9.67 -3.45
C ALA A 249 -2.64 -8.73 -4.56
N VAL A 250 -2.58 -9.24 -5.79
CA VAL A 250 -2.25 -8.47 -6.99
C VAL A 250 -3.24 -8.80 -8.08
N SER A 251 -3.83 -7.77 -8.68
CA SER A 251 -4.77 -7.93 -9.79
C SER A 251 -4.05 -8.11 -11.13
N ARG A 252 -4.82 -8.46 -12.17
CA ARG A 252 -4.32 -8.48 -13.55
C ARG A 252 -4.03 -7.08 -14.11
N THR A 253 -4.58 -6.04 -13.49
CA THR A 253 -4.57 -4.66 -14.00
C THR A 253 -3.63 -3.73 -13.24
N GLY A 254 -2.92 -4.20 -12.22
CA GLY A 254 -1.97 -3.36 -11.45
C GLY A 254 -2.54 -2.70 -10.20
N ALA A 255 -3.65 -3.23 -9.67
CA ALA A 255 -4.06 -3.05 -8.28
C ALA A 255 -3.31 -4.02 -7.34
N PHE A 256 -2.89 -3.52 -6.17
CA PHE A 256 -2.05 -4.20 -5.19
C PHE A 256 -2.61 -4.07 -3.77
N GLY A 257 -2.32 -5.06 -2.93
CA GLY A 257 -2.60 -5.01 -1.51
C GLY A 257 -4.01 -5.45 -1.11
N PRO A 258 -4.34 -5.37 0.19
CA PRO A 258 -5.63 -5.81 0.68
C PRO A 258 -6.80 -4.95 0.17
N MET A 259 -6.55 -3.66 -0.13
CA MET A 259 -7.54 -2.76 -0.72
C MET A 259 -7.50 -2.75 -2.25
N GLN A 260 -6.70 -3.61 -2.91
CA GLN A 260 -6.58 -3.65 -4.39
C GLN A 260 -6.56 -2.27 -5.06
N SER A 261 -5.66 -1.42 -4.60
CA SER A 261 -5.49 -0.08 -5.15
C SER A 261 -4.35 -0.02 -6.14
N THR A 262 -4.48 0.77 -7.21
CA THR A 262 -3.40 0.94 -8.19
C THR A 262 -2.25 1.75 -7.59
N LEU A 263 -1.03 1.63 -8.14
CA LEU A 263 0.08 2.50 -7.69
C LEU A 263 -0.23 3.96 -7.94
N HIS A 264 -0.94 4.27 -9.03
CA HIS A 264 -1.51 5.58 -9.25
C HIS A 264 -2.31 6.05 -8.03
N PHE A 265 -3.18 5.21 -7.48
CA PHE A 265 -3.97 5.53 -6.31
C PHE A 265 -3.13 5.76 -5.05
N TYR A 266 -2.20 4.85 -4.76
CA TYR A 266 -1.27 4.98 -3.62
C TYR A 266 -0.44 6.26 -3.69
N MET A 267 -0.14 6.73 -4.91
CA MET A 267 0.64 7.94 -5.19
C MET A 267 -0.22 9.20 -5.46
N MET A 268 -1.55 9.15 -5.39
CA MET A 268 -2.40 10.32 -5.68
C MET A 268 -3.07 10.91 -4.46
N TYR A 269 -3.40 10.06 -3.48
CA TYR A 269 -4.19 10.39 -2.30
C TYR A 269 -3.30 10.32 -1.05
N GLY A 270 -2.31 11.20 -0.98
CA GLY A 270 -1.36 11.33 0.13
C GLY A 270 0.03 10.83 -0.15
N GLU A 271 0.89 10.92 0.86
CA GLU A 271 2.27 10.45 0.75
C GLU A 271 2.30 8.99 0.27
N PRO A 272 3.20 8.63 -0.65
CA PRO A 272 3.32 7.27 -1.13
C PRO A 272 3.44 6.30 0.04
N ASN A 273 2.76 5.16 -0.05
CA ASN A 273 2.91 4.14 0.96
C ASN A 273 3.01 2.72 0.42
N ASN A 274 3.55 1.84 1.26
CA ASN A 274 3.62 0.41 1.01
C ASN A 274 2.21 -0.13 0.75
N PRO A 275 1.92 -0.66 -0.46
CA PRO A 275 0.60 -1.16 -0.80
C PRO A 275 0.23 -2.45 -0.04
N PHE A 276 1.20 -3.13 0.58
CA PHE A 276 0.97 -4.37 1.33
C PHE A 276 0.82 -4.13 2.84
N ASP A 277 0.91 -2.88 3.28
CA ASP A 277 0.62 -2.49 4.65
C ASP A 277 -0.90 -2.34 4.83
N PRO A 278 -1.56 -3.17 5.66
CA PRO A 278 -3.01 -3.14 5.79
C PRO A 278 -3.54 -1.81 6.31
N LYS A 279 -2.88 -1.21 7.31
CA LYS A 279 -3.31 0.08 7.86
C LYS A 279 -3.15 1.18 6.83
N ALA A 280 -2.00 1.23 6.17
CA ALA A 280 -1.72 2.24 5.15
C ALA A 280 -2.69 2.13 3.96
N SER A 281 -3.06 0.91 3.58
CA SER A 281 -4.07 0.64 2.54
C SER A 281 -5.46 1.11 2.95
N LEU A 282 -5.89 0.82 4.18
CA LEU A 282 -7.17 1.27 4.74
C LEU A 282 -7.25 2.79 4.83
N VAL A 283 -6.17 3.44 5.28
CA VAL A 283 -6.07 4.91 5.33
C VAL A 283 -6.24 5.53 3.94
N LYS A 284 -5.64 4.93 2.91
CA LYS A 284 -5.77 5.40 1.52
C LYS A 284 -7.20 5.24 1.01
N LEU A 285 -7.82 4.10 1.30
CA LEU A 285 -9.23 3.87 1.01
C LEU A 285 -10.12 4.92 1.70
N ALA A 286 -9.97 5.11 3.01
CA ALA A 286 -10.74 6.06 3.81
C ALA A 286 -10.62 7.49 3.28
N ASN A 287 -9.41 7.96 2.96
CA ASN A 287 -9.20 9.29 2.39
C ASN A 287 -9.94 9.48 1.05
N LYS A 288 -10.04 8.44 0.22
CA LYS A 288 -10.80 8.49 -1.04
C LYS A 288 -12.31 8.47 -0.80
N PHE A 289 -12.77 7.69 0.17
CA PHE A 289 -14.18 7.70 0.57
C PHE A 289 -14.60 9.07 1.09
N VAL A 290 -13.78 9.72 1.92
CA VAL A 290 -14.01 11.10 2.34
C VAL A 290 -14.05 12.05 1.13
N HIS A 291 -13.18 11.86 0.15
CA HIS A 291 -13.17 12.68 -1.07
C HIS A 291 -14.47 12.52 -1.88
N TYR A 292 -14.92 11.29 -2.12
CA TYR A 292 -16.13 11.04 -2.89
C TYR A 292 -17.41 11.38 -2.15
N HIS A 293 -17.43 11.16 -0.85
CA HIS A 293 -18.58 11.51 -0.03
C HIS A 293 -18.85 13.02 -0.05
N ARG A 294 -17.78 13.84 -0.06
CA ARG A 294 -17.89 15.30 -0.25
C ARG A 294 -18.36 15.74 -1.65
N GLN A 295 -18.40 14.84 -2.63
CA GLN A 295 -18.81 15.15 -4.00
C GLN A 295 -20.17 14.59 -4.37
N GLY A 296 -20.54 13.43 -3.83
CA GLY A 296 -21.79 12.72 -4.15
C GLY A 296 -22.74 12.55 -2.97
N ASP A 297 -22.43 13.15 -1.81
CA ASP A 297 -23.20 13.23 -0.56
C ASP A 297 -23.69 11.91 0.06
N THR A 298 -23.46 10.77 -0.58
CA THR A 298 -23.92 9.45 -0.13
C THR A 298 -22.79 8.44 -0.06
N LEU A 299 -22.92 7.48 0.85
CA LEU A 299 -21.98 6.37 0.96
C LEU A 299 -22.03 5.47 -0.29
N ASP A 300 -23.24 5.25 -0.81
CA ASP A 300 -23.48 4.48 -2.04
C ASP A 300 -22.73 5.05 -3.24
N ALA A 301 -22.85 6.36 -3.50
CA ALA A 301 -22.11 7.03 -4.56
C ALA A 301 -20.59 6.89 -4.38
N SER A 302 -20.13 6.90 -3.11
CA SER A 302 -18.71 6.78 -2.79
C SER A 302 -18.16 5.38 -3.09
N VAL A 303 -18.96 4.32 -2.88
CA VAL A 303 -18.62 2.95 -3.26
C VAL A 303 -18.62 2.76 -4.78
N VAL A 304 -19.63 3.29 -5.47
CA VAL A 304 -19.67 3.25 -6.94
C VAL A 304 -18.46 3.97 -7.52
N ALA A 305 -18.13 5.17 -7.03
CA ALA A 305 -16.97 5.93 -7.47
C ALA A 305 -15.65 5.25 -7.11
N TYR A 306 -15.59 4.56 -5.97
CA TYR A 306 -14.44 3.75 -5.60
C TYR A 306 -14.10 2.74 -6.70
N LYS A 307 -15.10 2.02 -7.22
CA LYS A 307 -14.90 0.96 -8.22
C LYS A 307 -14.79 1.48 -9.64
N SER A 308 -15.68 2.40 -10.03
CA SER A 308 -15.87 2.81 -11.42
C SER A 308 -15.24 4.15 -11.78
N GLY A 309 -14.86 4.95 -10.78
CA GLY A 309 -14.42 6.34 -10.97
C GLY A 309 -15.53 7.34 -11.26
N SER A 310 -16.81 6.92 -11.29
CA SER A 310 -17.98 7.79 -11.48
C SER A 310 -18.92 7.68 -10.28
N LEU A 311 -19.51 8.81 -9.88
CA LEU A 311 -20.43 8.91 -8.74
C LEU A 311 -21.85 8.46 -9.09
N ASP A 312 -22.18 8.46 -10.39
CA ASP A 312 -23.53 8.28 -10.93
C ASP A 312 -23.73 6.93 -11.66
N LYS A 313 -22.66 6.14 -11.83
CA LYS A 313 -22.76 4.82 -12.44
C LYS A 313 -23.66 3.91 -11.59
N CYS A 314 -24.40 3.00 -12.23
CA CYS A 314 -25.26 2.01 -11.57
C CYS A 314 -26.53 2.58 -10.88
N ILE A 315 -26.69 3.91 -10.83
CA ILE A 315 -27.92 4.55 -10.40
C ILE A 315 -29.00 4.26 -11.45
N ASN A 316 -30.22 3.95 -11.00
CA ASN A 316 -31.40 3.65 -11.84
C ASN A 316 -31.30 2.41 -12.75
N GLY A 317 -30.41 1.46 -12.46
CA GLY A 317 -30.38 0.15 -13.14
C GLY A 317 -29.68 0.14 -14.51
N VAL A 318 -29.18 1.28 -15.00
CA VAL A 318 -28.40 1.33 -16.24
C VAL A 318 -27.08 0.57 -16.05
N GLY A 319 -26.84 -0.45 -16.88
CA GLY A 319 -25.61 -1.24 -16.82
C GLY A 319 -25.53 -2.22 -15.64
N HIS A 320 -26.68 -2.67 -15.10
CA HIS A 320 -26.78 -3.61 -13.97
C HIS A 320 -25.82 -4.81 -14.07
N ASN A 321 -25.61 -5.35 -15.28
CA ASN A 321 -24.76 -6.52 -15.51
C ASN A 321 -23.26 -6.19 -15.65
N SER A 322 -22.85 -4.92 -15.54
CA SER A 322 -21.44 -4.55 -15.53
C SER A 322 -20.77 -5.00 -14.22
N ALA A 323 -19.46 -5.29 -14.30
CA ALA A 323 -18.69 -5.69 -13.12
C ALA A 323 -18.75 -4.65 -11.99
N ASP A 324 -18.77 -3.37 -12.34
CA ASP A 324 -18.85 -2.26 -11.38
C ASP A 324 -20.19 -2.23 -10.65
N CYS A 325 -21.30 -2.47 -11.35
CA CYS A 325 -22.62 -2.50 -10.74
C CYS A 325 -22.85 -3.75 -9.91
N LYS A 326 -22.35 -4.91 -10.36
CA LYS A 326 -22.36 -6.12 -9.54
C LYS A 326 -21.61 -5.91 -8.22
N TYR A 327 -20.44 -5.27 -8.27
CA TYR A 327 -19.67 -4.92 -7.06
C TYR A 327 -20.48 -4.05 -6.09
N TYR A 328 -21.14 -3.01 -6.61
CA TYR A 328 -21.99 -2.14 -5.81
C TYR A 328 -23.20 -2.88 -5.20
N TYR A 329 -23.89 -3.72 -5.97
CA TYR A 329 -25.03 -4.50 -5.46
C TYR A 329 -24.61 -5.56 -4.45
N ASP A 330 -23.47 -6.22 -4.65
CA ASP A 330 -22.88 -7.13 -3.66
C ASP A 330 -22.61 -6.37 -2.36
N TYR A 331 -21.98 -5.19 -2.42
CA TYR A 331 -21.78 -4.30 -1.27
C TYR A 331 -23.10 -3.95 -0.55
N LYS A 332 -24.12 -3.50 -1.30
CA LYS A 332 -25.44 -3.14 -0.75
C LYS A 332 -26.09 -4.30 -0.02
N ASN A 333 -26.06 -5.48 -0.63
CA ASN A 333 -26.60 -6.69 -0.02
C ASN A 333 -25.86 -7.06 1.28
N TYR A 334 -24.53 -6.93 1.31
CA TYR A 334 -23.75 -7.14 2.54
C TYR A 334 -24.09 -6.12 3.63
N MET A 335 -24.12 -4.82 3.31
CA MET A 335 -24.48 -3.77 4.27
C MET A 335 -25.89 -3.99 4.84
N SER A 336 -26.87 -4.31 4.00
CA SER A 336 -28.25 -4.57 4.42
C SER A 336 -28.33 -5.77 5.37
N ARG A 337 -27.70 -6.88 5.01
CA ARG A 337 -27.73 -8.11 5.84
C ARG A 337 -26.97 -7.95 7.17
N MET A 338 -25.98 -7.06 7.21
CA MET A 338 -25.22 -6.77 8.43
C MET A 338 -25.72 -5.55 9.21
N HIS A 339 -26.86 -4.97 8.84
CA HIS A 339 -27.35 -3.72 9.44
C HIS A 339 -27.44 -3.81 10.98
N GLY A 340 -28.07 -4.88 11.50
CA GLY A 340 -28.22 -5.11 12.95
C GLY A 340 -27.03 -5.74 13.67
N MET A 341 -25.92 -6.01 12.98
CA MET A 341 -24.74 -6.61 13.61
C MET A 341 -23.92 -5.52 14.29
N HIS A 342 -23.67 -5.68 15.59
CA HIS A 342 -22.87 -4.73 16.38
C HIS A 342 -21.60 -5.36 16.97
N ASP A 343 -21.42 -6.67 16.76
CA ASP A 343 -20.26 -7.41 17.22
C ASP A 343 -19.36 -7.82 16.05
N LYS A 344 -18.04 -7.67 16.24
CA LYS A 344 -17.04 -7.96 15.19
C LYS A 344 -16.92 -9.46 14.91
N SER A 345 -17.11 -10.29 15.94
CA SER A 345 -17.12 -11.75 15.74
C SER A 345 -18.35 -12.19 14.96
N GLU A 346 -19.51 -11.58 15.19
CA GLU A 346 -20.72 -11.79 14.41
C GLU A 346 -20.50 -11.43 12.93
N ILE A 347 -19.96 -10.22 12.65
CA ILE A 347 -19.62 -9.78 11.30
C ILE A 347 -18.67 -10.77 10.61
N SER A 348 -17.61 -11.20 11.30
CA SER A 348 -16.63 -12.14 10.75
C SER A 348 -17.24 -13.52 10.48
N ARG A 349 -18.07 -14.05 11.39
CA ARG A 349 -18.77 -15.32 11.18
C ARG A 349 -19.74 -15.24 10.01
N TYR A 350 -20.46 -14.14 9.87
CA TYR A 350 -21.36 -13.95 8.73
C TYR A 350 -20.59 -13.93 7.39
N MET A 351 -19.46 -13.23 7.33
CA MET A 351 -18.65 -13.12 6.11
C MET A 351 -17.88 -14.40 5.76
N THR A 352 -17.47 -15.18 6.77
CA THR A 352 -16.47 -16.26 6.59
C THR A 352 -16.89 -17.63 7.11
N GLY A 353 -17.90 -17.72 7.96
CA GLY A 353 -18.25 -18.90 8.74
C GLY A 353 -17.35 -19.14 9.96
N LYS A 354 -16.32 -18.31 10.19
CA LYS A 354 -15.36 -18.42 11.30
C LYS A 354 -15.14 -17.08 11.99
N SER A 355 -14.58 -17.08 13.19
CA SER A 355 -14.13 -15.87 13.88
C SER A 355 -12.88 -16.20 14.69
N TYR A 356 -11.87 -15.34 14.58
CA TYR A 356 -10.59 -15.49 15.29
C TYR A 356 -10.31 -14.37 16.30
N PHE A 357 -11.33 -13.65 16.77
CA PHE A 357 -11.14 -12.60 17.77
C PHE A 357 -10.89 -13.23 19.15
N PHE A 358 -9.63 -13.20 19.59
CA PHE A 358 -9.22 -13.71 20.91
C PHE A 358 -8.33 -12.70 21.63
N PRO A 359 -8.38 -12.61 22.97
CA PRO A 359 -7.58 -11.66 23.75
C PRO A 359 -6.06 -11.78 23.53
N GLU A 360 -5.56 -12.99 23.23
CA GLU A 360 -4.14 -13.28 23.08
C GLU A 360 -3.48 -12.53 21.90
N LEU A 361 -4.26 -12.14 20.88
CA LEU A 361 -3.74 -11.38 19.74
C LEU A 361 -3.17 -10.01 20.13
N ALA A 362 -3.68 -9.41 21.20
CA ALA A 362 -3.18 -8.13 21.69
C ALA A 362 -1.75 -8.22 22.25
N ARG A 363 -1.26 -9.43 22.57
CA ARG A 363 0.06 -9.68 23.15
C ARG A 363 1.17 -9.87 22.11
N LEU A 364 0.83 -9.94 20.82
CA LEU A 364 1.82 -10.13 19.76
C LEU A 364 2.83 -8.96 19.75
N LYS A 365 4.10 -9.27 20.04
CA LYS A 365 5.24 -8.34 19.87
C LYS A 365 5.49 -8.10 18.39
N ARG A 366 4.84 -7.09 17.84
CA ARG A 366 4.95 -6.65 16.44
C ARG A 366 5.82 -5.40 16.37
N VAL A 367 6.45 -5.17 15.21
CA VAL A 367 6.76 -3.78 14.82
C VAL A 367 5.42 -3.06 14.72
N ARG A 368 5.07 -2.26 15.73
CA ARG A 368 3.85 -1.44 15.63
C ARG A 368 4.05 -0.47 14.49
N ASN A 369 3.18 -0.59 13.50
CA ASN A 369 3.16 0.34 12.39
C ASN A 369 2.66 1.69 12.93
N GLN A 370 3.56 2.67 13.02
CA GLN A 370 3.30 3.97 13.64
C GLN A 370 2.41 4.89 12.78
N LYS A 371 2.03 4.44 11.58
CA LYS A 371 1.19 5.24 10.68
C LYS A 371 -0.18 5.44 11.31
N GLY A 372 -0.47 6.62 11.85
CA GLY A 372 -1.84 7.07 12.06
C GLY A 372 -2.52 7.29 10.71
N LEU A 373 -3.83 7.55 10.70
CA LEU A 373 -4.43 8.18 9.53
C LEU A 373 -3.99 9.65 9.54
N THR A 374 -2.81 9.90 9.00
CA THR A 374 -2.43 11.26 8.62
C THR A 374 -3.32 11.62 7.46
N HIS A 375 -4.35 12.41 7.74
CA HIS A 375 -5.18 12.96 6.68
C HIS A 375 -4.29 13.67 5.69
N TYR A 376 -4.20 13.13 4.47
CA TYR A 376 -3.65 13.91 3.39
C TYR A 376 -4.71 14.89 2.94
N GLU A 377 -4.51 16.11 3.36
CA GLU A 377 -5.19 17.22 2.78
C GLU A 377 -4.36 17.76 1.62
N PRO A 378 -4.80 17.60 0.36
CA PRO A 378 -4.09 18.19 -0.74
C PRO A 378 -4.12 19.70 -0.56
N TYR A 379 -2.94 20.31 -0.59
CA TYR A 379 -2.84 21.73 -0.79
C TYR A 379 -3.15 22.04 -2.25
N GLN A 380 -4.00 23.03 -2.47
CA GLN A 380 -4.44 23.46 -3.78
C GLN A 380 -4.52 24.98 -3.81
N TYR A 381 -4.61 25.53 -5.01
CA TYR A 381 -4.89 26.95 -5.18
C TYR A 381 -6.40 27.15 -5.27
N ALA A 382 -6.93 28.01 -4.43
CA ALA A 382 -8.29 28.54 -4.59
C ALA A 382 -8.27 29.53 -5.74
N LEU A 383 -8.86 29.17 -6.88
CA LEU A 383 -8.99 30.03 -8.05
C LEU A 383 -10.16 30.98 -7.82
N LEU A 384 -9.90 32.28 -7.82
CA LEU A 384 -10.95 33.29 -7.64
C LEU A 384 -11.56 33.64 -8.99
N LYS A 385 -12.88 33.49 -9.10
CA LYS A 385 -13.66 33.89 -10.28
C LYS A 385 -14.55 35.09 -9.92
N GLY A 386 -14.41 36.17 -10.69
CA GLY A 386 -15.12 37.44 -10.44
C GLY A 386 -14.47 38.28 -9.32
N GLY A 387 -15.27 39.10 -8.63
CA GLY A 387 -14.80 40.05 -7.61
C GLY A 387 -14.69 39.49 -6.17
N VAL A 388 -14.98 38.21 -5.94
CA VAL A 388 -14.97 37.62 -4.59
C VAL A 388 -13.52 37.53 -4.07
N LEU A 389 -13.27 38.11 -2.88
CA LEU A 389 -11.97 38.11 -2.20
C LEU A 389 -10.82 38.70 -3.05
N SER A 390 -11.13 39.63 -3.97
CA SER A 390 -10.17 40.18 -4.92
C SER A 390 -8.99 40.91 -4.27
N GLU A 391 -9.23 41.53 -3.11
CA GLU A 391 -8.19 42.22 -2.33
C GLU A 391 -7.21 41.25 -1.64
N ARG A 392 -7.55 39.98 -1.52
CA ARG A 392 -6.67 38.93 -0.99
C ARG A 392 -6.02 38.09 -2.10
N ALA A 393 -6.36 38.37 -3.35
CA ALA A 393 -5.90 37.61 -4.50
C ALA A 393 -4.44 37.92 -4.86
N LYS A 394 -3.67 36.88 -5.14
CA LYS A 394 -2.33 36.95 -5.73
C LYS A 394 -2.39 36.42 -7.17
N ASN A 395 -1.57 36.98 -8.04
CA ASN A 395 -1.37 36.41 -9.36
C ASN A 395 -0.53 35.14 -9.25
N SER A 396 -0.92 34.10 -9.97
CA SER A 396 -0.23 32.82 -10.05
C SER A 396 -0.24 32.34 -11.50
N LEU A 397 0.76 31.55 -11.89
CA LEU A 397 0.90 31.11 -13.28
C LEU A 397 0.50 29.65 -13.44
N TYR A 398 -0.31 29.34 -14.44
CA TYR A 398 -0.52 27.96 -14.88
C TYR A 398 0.76 27.39 -15.50
N LEU A 399 1.00 26.10 -15.35
CA LEU A 399 2.05 25.36 -16.06
C LEU A 399 1.95 25.54 -17.59
N SER A 400 0.78 25.85 -18.14
CA SER A 400 0.56 26.16 -19.57
C SER A 400 0.68 27.64 -19.95
N GLY A 401 1.05 28.54 -19.02
CA GLY A 401 1.38 29.95 -19.31
C GLY A 401 0.27 30.99 -19.10
N GLY A 402 -0.93 30.59 -18.68
CA GLY A 402 -1.99 31.55 -18.31
C GLY A 402 -1.82 32.07 -16.88
N VAL A 403 -2.08 33.36 -16.63
CA VAL A 403 -2.13 33.91 -15.26
C VAL A 403 -3.53 33.72 -14.67
N PHE A 404 -3.62 33.47 -13.38
CA PHE A 404 -4.88 33.41 -12.65
C PHE A 404 -4.78 34.07 -11.26
N LYS A 405 -5.92 34.53 -10.75
CA LYS A 405 -6.05 35.08 -9.41
C LYS A 405 -6.32 33.97 -8.40
N SER A 406 -5.55 33.93 -7.31
CA SER A 406 -5.68 32.91 -6.29
C SER A 406 -5.48 33.43 -4.88
N LEU A 407 -5.98 32.70 -3.88
CA LEU A 407 -5.62 32.96 -2.46
C LEU A 407 -4.29 32.31 -2.07
N GLY A 408 -3.50 31.86 -3.05
CA GLY A 408 -2.31 31.04 -2.84
C GLY A 408 -2.64 29.58 -2.52
N LYS A 409 -1.59 28.85 -2.16
CA LYS A 409 -1.63 27.44 -1.81
C LYS A 409 -2.25 27.26 -0.41
N MET A 410 -3.34 26.50 -0.32
CA MET A 410 -4.08 26.27 0.93
C MET A 410 -4.70 24.88 0.98
N LYS A 411 -5.13 24.45 2.16
CA LYS A 411 -5.70 23.12 2.39
C LYS A 411 -7.04 22.97 1.68
N ARG A 412 -7.33 21.80 1.08
CA ARG A 412 -8.60 21.56 0.37
C ARG A 412 -9.85 21.85 1.22
N SER A 413 -9.88 21.47 2.50
CA SER A 413 -11.01 21.75 3.39
C SER A 413 -11.19 23.23 3.67
N GLU A 414 -10.12 24.02 3.69
CA GLU A 414 -10.22 25.48 3.75
C GLU A 414 -10.87 26.02 2.48
N ILE A 415 -10.52 25.47 1.32
CA ILE A 415 -11.21 25.80 0.05
C ILE A 415 -12.68 25.38 0.10
N TYR A 416 -13.02 24.21 0.66
CA TYR A 416 -14.41 23.79 0.81
C TYR A 416 -15.20 24.77 1.68
N LYS A 417 -14.66 25.19 2.83
CA LYS A 417 -15.30 26.24 3.65
C LYS A 417 -15.55 27.52 2.86
N LEU A 418 -14.63 27.92 1.98
CA LEU A 418 -14.83 29.06 1.10
C LEU A 418 -15.89 28.78 0.02
N GLN A 419 -15.95 27.56 -0.52
CA GLN A 419 -16.99 27.15 -1.47
C GLN A 419 -18.38 27.11 -0.83
N ASP A 420 -18.48 26.75 0.45
CA ASP A 420 -19.74 26.74 1.21
C ASP A 420 -20.26 28.17 1.45
N ILE A 421 -19.35 29.13 1.72
CA ILE A 421 -19.71 30.54 1.97
C ILE A 421 -20.00 31.29 0.67
N TYR A 422 -19.16 31.12 -0.36
CA TYR A 422 -19.17 31.97 -1.56
C TYR A 422 -19.66 31.26 -2.83
N GLY A 423 -19.87 29.94 -2.79
CA GLY A 423 -20.26 29.11 -3.91
C GLY A 423 -19.07 28.55 -4.71
N ALA A 424 -19.18 27.28 -5.14
CA ALA A 424 -18.18 26.58 -5.95
C ALA A 424 -17.99 27.20 -7.36
N ASN A 425 -18.96 27.99 -7.84
CA ASN A 425 -18.88 28.75 -9.09
C ASN A 425 -17.98 30.01 -8.96
N LYS A 426 -17.81 30.55 -7.75
CA LYS A 426 -16.95 31.72 -7.46
C LYS A 426 -15.56 31.32 -6.97
N ILE A 427 -15.49 30.24 -6.19
CA ILE A 427 -14.22 29.67 -5.69
C ILE A 427 -13.94 28.38 -6.45
N GLY A 428 -13.19 28.52 -7.53
CA GLY A 428 -12.65 27.41 -8.31
C GLY A 428 -11.44 26.77 -7.62
N VAL A 429 -10.93 25.70 -8.22
CA VAL A 429 -9.89 24.86 -7.62
C VAL A 429 -8.88 24.49 -8.68
N VAL A 430 -7.62 24.80 -8.41
CA VAL A 430 -6.51 24.39 -9.27
C VAL A 430 -5.53 23.57 -8.43
N SER A 431 -5.17 22.39 -8.91
CA SER A 431 -4.15 21.59 -8.26
C SER A 431 -2.84 22.37 -8.22
N ASP A 432 -2.14 22.34 -7.08
CA ASP A 432 -0.79 22.88 -6.93
C ASP A 432 0.19 22.43 -8.03
N LYS A 433 0.00 21.21 -8.55
CA LYS A 433 0.74 20.65 -9.71
C LYS A 433 0.57 21.37 -11.04
N LYS A 434 -0.50 22.16 -11.20
CA LYS A 434 -0.77 22.90 -12.44
C LYS A 434 -0.26 24.34 -12.35
N VAL A 435 0.47 24.68 -11.30
CA VAL A 435 0.88 26.05 -10.98
C VAL A 435 2.39 26.12 -10.86
N CYS A 436 3.00 27.01 -11.63
CA CYS A 436 4.39 27.40 -11.45
C CYS A 436 4.38 28.77 -10.76
N TRP A 437 5.34 28.98 -9.86
CA TRP A 437 5.46 30.24 -9.13
C TRP A 437 5.99 31.33 -10.04
#